data_AF-A0A9D5A446-F1
#
_entry.id   AF-A0A9D5A446-F1
#
_cell.length_a   1.000
_cell.length_b   1.000
_cell.length_c   1.000
_cell.angle_alpha   90.00
_cell.angle_beta   90.00
_cell.angle_gamma   90.00
#
_symmetry.space_group_name_H-M   'P 1'
#
loop_
_entity.id
_entity.type
_entity.pdbx_description
1 polymer ?
#
loop_
_entity_poly.entity_id
_entity_poly.type
_entity_poly.pdbx_seq_one_letter_code
_entity_poly.pdbx_strand_id
1 'polypeptide(L)'
;MRLKNGDRMASVDIIPAAMWNNLETISKLPGSNGKSHGGPWLLFISESGYGKRVPLSRFRMSSLNRVGLIGYKFSDEDCLAAVFVVGFTLAEDGESDEQVVLVSQSGTVNRIKVRDISIQSRFARGVILMRLDHAGKIQSASLISATECEPEEVLDIAQV
;
A
#
# COMPACT_ATOMS: atom_id res chain seq x y z
N MET A 1 12.73 17.12 8.95
CA MET A 1 11.31 17.29 8.56
C MET A 1 10.74 18.47 9.32
N ARG A 2 9.91 19.32 8.72
CA ARG A 2 9.33 20.49 9.41
C ARG A 2 7.87 20.21 9.76
N LEU A 3 7.67 19.53 10.90
CA LEU A 3 6.34 19.27 11.46
C LEU A 3 5.82 20.52 12.18
N LYS A 4 4.52 20.80 12.03
CA LYS A 4 3.80 21.82 12.78
C LYS A 4 3.17 21.20 14.04
N ASN A 5 2.71 22.04 14.95
CA ASN A 5 1.94 21.57 16.11
C ASN A 5 0.68 20.83 15.65
N GLY A 6 0.52 19.60 16.12
CA GLY A 6 -0.58 18.70 15.75
C GLY A 6 -0.26 17.72 14.62
N ASP A 7 0.85 17.90 13.90
CA ASP A 7 1.28 16.92 12.90
C ASP A 7 1.76 15.63 13.58
N ARG A 8 1.43 14.48 12.98
CA ARG A 8 1.84 13.16 13.44
C ARG A 8 2.55 12.40 12.32
N MET A 9 3.56 11.62 12.67
CA MET A 9 4.21 10.70 11.74
C MET A 9 3.39 9.42 11.66
N ALA A 10 2.96 9.05 10.45
CA ALA A 10 2.12 7.86 10.24
C ALA A 10 2.95 6.61 9.93
N SER A 11 3.96 6.73 9.08
CA SER A 11 4.89 5.65 8.74
C SER A 11 6.26 6.22 8.36
N VAL A 12 7.29 5.38 8.48
CA VAL A 12 8.64 5.62 7.96
C VAL A 12 9.13 4.31 7.38
N ASP A 13 9.51 4.35 6.11
CA ASP A 13 10.04 3.20 5.38
C ASP A 13 11.36 3.59 4.70
N ILE A 14 12.24 2.61 4.52
CA ILE A 14 13.50 2.77 3.79
C ILE A 14 13.36 2.04 2.47
N ILE A 15 13.48 2.79 1.37
CA ILE A 15 13.45 2.23 0.01
C ILE A 15 14.88 2.26 -0.53
N PRO A 16 15.55 1.09 -0.68
CA PRO A 16 16.88 1.00 -1.25
C PRO A 16 17.00 1.72 -2.59
N ALA A 17 18.07 2.49 -2.78
CA ALA A 17 18.31 3.26 -4.00
C ALA A 17 18.34 2.40 -5.28
N ALA A 18 18.79 1.14 -5.16
CA ALA A 18 18.78 0.18 -6.26
C ALA A 18 17.37 -0.03 -6.85
N MET A 19 16.32 0.02 -6.02
CA MET A 19 14.93 -0.12 -6.48
C MET A 19 14.43 1.13 -7.23
N TRP A 20 14.97 2.31 -6.91
CA TRP A 20 14.55 3.56 -7.54
C TRP A 20 15.00 3.67 -9.01
N ASN A 21 16.19 3.18 -9.33
CA ASN A 21 16.70 3.18 -10.71
C ASN A 21 15.81 2.37 -11.66
N ASN A 22 15.23 1.27 -11.15
CA ASN A 22 14.29 0.44 -11.90
C ASN A 22 12.96 1.18 -12.14
N LEU A 23 12.45 1.93 -11.15
CA LEU A 23 11.26 2.79 -11.27
C LEU A 23 11.41 3.86 -12.36
N GLU A 24 12.57 4.54 -12.43
CA GLU A 24 12.81 5.54 -13.47
C GLU A 24 12.84 4.92 -14.87
N THR A 25 13.43 3.74 -15.00
CA THR A 25 13.50 3.00 -16.27
C THR A 25 12.11 2.57 -16.74
N ILE A 26 11.28 2.07 -15.82
CA ILE A 26 9.88 1.69 -16.10
C ILE A 26 9.04 2.91 -16.53
N SER A 27 9.30 4.09 -15.95
CA SER A 27 8.58 5.32 -16.30
C SER A 27 8.95 5.91 -17.68
N LYS A 28 10.10 5.53 -18.25
CA LYS A 28 10.67 6.10 -19.50
C LYS A 28 10.41 5.24 -20.75
N LEU A 29 9.78 4.07 -20.63
CA LEU A 29 9.44 3.21 -21.78
C LEU A 29 8.33 3.83 -22.64
N PRO A 30 8.57 4.10 -23.95
CA PRO A 30 7.59 4.73 -24.83
C PRO A 30 6.47 3.73 -25.16
N GLY A 31 5.20 4.14 -24.96
CA GLY A 31 4.00 3.31 -25.24
C GLY A 31 3.19 2.90 -24.00
N SER A 32 3.68 3.19 -22.79
CA SER A 32 2.91 3.03 -21.55
C SER A 32 1.85 4.14 -21.45
N ASN A 33 0.61 3.81 -21.83
CA ASN A 33 -0.57 4.66 -21.69
C ASN A 33 -0.90 4.90 -20.20
N GLY A 34 -0.12 5.73 -19.49
CA GLY A 34 -0.46 6.37 -18.20
C GLY A 34 -0.81 5.47 -16.99
N LYS A 35 -0.91 4.15 -17.17
CA LYS A 35 -1.23 3.13 -16.18
C LYS A 35 -0.03 2.18 -16.10
N SER A 36 1.02 2.59 -15.41
CA SER A 36 2.07 1.65 -15.04
C SER A 36 1.46 0.65 -14.04
N HIS A 37 1.23 -0.58 -14.51
CA HIS A 37 0.80 -1.70 -13.67
C HIS A 37 1.96 -2.31 -12.88
N GLY A 38 3.20 -1.86 -13.11
CA GLY A 38 4.37 -2.23 -12.31
C GLY A 38 4.49 -1.37 -11.05
N GLY A 39 4.71 -2.02 -9.90
CA GLY A 39 4.98 -1.38 -8.62
C GLY A 39 6.37 -0.75 -8.54
N PRO A 40 6.79 -0.28 -7.35
CA PRO A 40 6.06 -0.26 -6.09
C PRO A 40 5.06 0.90 -5.96
N TRP A 41 4.13 0.77 -5.02
CA TRP A 41 3.10 1.76 -4.71
C TRP A 41 3.11 2.14 -3.23
N LEU A 42 2.56 3.31 -2.92
CA LEU A 42 2.08 3.64 -1.58
C LEU A 42 0.61 3.23 -1.47
N LEU A 43 0.30 2.33 -0.55
CA LEU A 43 -1.06 1.98 -0.16
C LEU A 43 -1.50 2.91 0.97
N PHE A 44 -2.50 3.74 0.72
CA PHE A 44 -3.13 4.59 1.73
C PHE A 44 -4.45 3.97 2.18
N ILE A 45 -4.69 3.98 3.49
CA ILE A 45 -5.93 3.50 4.11
C ILE A 45 -6.43 4.58 5.08
N SER A 46 -7.70 4.95 4.95
CA SER A 46 -8.35 5.93 5.81
C SER A 46 -9.14 5.26 6.95
N GLU A 47 -9.33 5.99 8.05
CA GLU A 47 -10.13 5.53 9.18
C GLU A 47 -11.58 5.21 8.77
N SER A 48 -12.11 5.90 7.76
CA SER A 48 -13.45 5.66 7.21
C SER A 48 -13.56 4.45 6.28
N GLY A 49 -12.51 3.62 6.19
CA GLY A 49 -12.54 2.36 5.43
C GLY A 49 -12.28 2.51 3.92
N TYR A 50 -11.76 3.67 3.47
CA TYR A 50 -11.35 3.87 2.08
C TYR A 50 -9.87 3.56 1.90
N GLY A 51 -9.47 3.19 0.68
CA GLY A 51 -8.06 3.07 0.37
C GLY A 51 -7.74 3.05 -1.12
N LYS A 52 -6.47 3.24 -1.42
CA LYS A 52 -5.94 3.31 -2.78
C LYS A 52 -4.45 3.03 -2.82
N ARG A 53 -4.00 2.49 -3.96
CA ARG A 53 -2.59 2.44 -4.33
C ARG A 53 -2.23 3.68 -5.14
N VAL A 54 -1.10 4.31 -4.84
CA VAL A 54 -0.56 5.42 -5.63
C VAL A 54 0.84 5.04 -6.06
N PRO A 55 1.17 5.09 -7.37
CA PRO A 55 2.51 4.74 -7.83
C PRO A 55 3.57 5.61 -7.17
N LEU A 56 4.67 5.00 -6.71
CA LEU A 56 5.72 5.73 -6.01
C LEU A 56 6.35 6.80 -6.91
N SER A 57 6.39 6.58 -8.23
CA SER A 57 6.82 7.54 -9.25
C SER A 57 6.02 8.86 -9.25
N ARG A 58 4.84 8.91 -8.62
CA ARG A 58 4.06 10.16 -8.44
C ARG A 58 4.59 11.06 -7.32
N PHE A 59 5.57 10.58 -6.55
CA PHE A 59 6.23 11.31 -5.48
C PHE A 59 7.67 11.61 -5.90
N ARG A 60 7.91 12.83 -6.38
CA ARG A 60 9.27 13.24 -6.76
C ARG A 60 10.19 13.21 -5.53
N MET A 61 11.45 12.83 -5.75
CA MET A 61 12.48 12.93 -4.73
C MET A 61 12.62 14.40 -4.30
N SER A 62 12.60 14.63 -3.00
CA SER A 62 12.75 15.95 -2.41
C SER A 62 13.97 15.94 -1.51
N SER A 63 14.68 17.08 -1.46
CA SER A 63 15.64 17.30 -0.39
C SER A 63 14.96 17.16 0.96
N LEU A 64 15.72 16.68 1.95
CA LEU A 64 15.27 16.66 3.35
C LEU A 64 14.88 18.08 3.82
N ASN A 65 14.10 18.16 4.89
CA ASN A 65 13.64 19.44 5.50
C ASN A 65 12.70 20.31 4.64
N ARG A 66 12.00 19.73 3.67
CA ARG A 66 10.84 20.35 3.00
C ARG A 66 9.52 19.93 3.66
N VAL A 67 8.44 20.60 3.30
CA VAL A 67 7.05 20.30 3.76
C VAL A 67 6.53 18.98 3.16
N GLY A 68 7.14 18.49 2.07
CA GLY A 68 6.73 17.26 1.38
C GLY A 68 5.65 17.50 0.33
N LEU A 69 5.01 16.41 -0.12
CA LEU A 69 3.92 16.41 -1.11
C LEU A 69 2.65 15.84 -0.47
N ILE A 70 1.49 16.37 -0.84
CA ILE A 70 0.20 15.80 -0.42
C ILE A 70 0.04 14.41 -1.06
N GLY A 71 -0.04 13.36 -0.24
CA GLY A 71 -0.25 11.98 -0.71
C GLY A 71 -1.72 11.56 -0.77
N TYR A 72 -2.56 12.16 0.06
CA TYR A 72 -3.98 11.85 0.20
C TYR A 72 -4.76 13.11 0.61
N LYS A 73 -5.97 13.30 0.06
CA LYS A 73 -6.90 14.36 0.48
C LYS A 73 -8.10 13.72 1.17
N PHE A 74 -8.21 13.93 2.48
CA PHE A 74 -9.31 13.41 3.29
C PHE A 74 -10.57 14.28 3.13
N SER A 75 -11.74 13.67 3.36
CA SER A 75 -12.97 14.44 3.63
C SER A 75 -12.95 14.96 5.07
N ASP A 76 -13.89 15.85 5.38
CA ASP A 76 -14.12 16.30 6.75
C ASP A 76 -14.31 15.07 7.67
N GLU A 77 -13.67 15.13 8.85
CA GLU A 77 -13.64 14.08 9.90
C GLU A 77 -12.88 12.77 9.58
N ASP A 78 -12.43 12.55 8.34
CA ASP A 78 -11.62 11.38 7.98
C ASP A 78 -10.13 11.63 8.25
N CYS A 79 -9.43 10.57 8.62
CA CYS A 79 -8.02 10.60 8.96
C CYS A 79 -7.29 9.41 8.33
N LEU A 80 -5.96 9.49 8.33
CA LEU A 80 -5.12 8.41 7.86
C LEU A 80 -5.07 7.30 8.92
N ALA A 81 -5.50 6.09 8.57
CA ALA A 81 -5.35 4.92 9.45
C ALA A 81 -3.96 4.27 9.28
N ALA A 82 -3.51 4.09 8.03
CA ALA A 82 -2.21 3.50 7.75
C ALA A 82 -1.69 3.86 6.35
N VAL A 83 -0.36 3.81 6.20
CA VAL A 83 0.32 3.85 4.91
C VAL A 83 1.35 2.74 4.87
N PHE A 84 1.38 2.01 3.76
CA PHE A 84 2.36 0.97 3.51
C PHE A 84 3.03 1.18 2.15
N VAL A 85 4.31 0.85 2.06
CA VAL A 85 4.95 0.65 0.75
C VAL A 85 4.71 -0.80 0.34
N VAL A 86 4.18 -1.00 -0.86
CA VAL A 86 3.69 -2.31 -1.34
C VAL A 86 4.13 -2.60 -2.78
N GLY A 87 4.06 -3.85 -3.18
CA GLY A 87 4.39 -4.32 -4.52
C GLY A 87 5.89 -4.51 -4.72
N PHE A 88 6.59 -4.95 -3.69
CA PHE A 88 8.00 -5.33 -3.79
C PHE A 88 8.19 -6.80 -4.10
N THR A 89 7.28 -7.66 -3.63
CA THR A 89 7.26 -9.06 -3.99
C THR A 89 6.26 -9.26 -5.14
N LEU A 90 6.78 -9.64 -6.31
CA LEU A 90 5.96 -10.11 -7.42
C LEU A 90 5.99 -11.64 -7.37
N ALA A 91 4.81 -12.26 -7.46
CA ALA A 91 4.66 -13.68 -7.69
C ALA A 91 5.05 -14.04 -9.13
N GLU A 92 5.09 -15.33 -9.45
CA GLU A 92 5.47 -15.85 -10.77
C GLU A 92 4.60 -15.31 -11.92
N ASP A 93 3.35 -14.94 -11.61
CA ASP A 93 2.40 -14.33 -12.55
C ASP A 93 2.64 -12.82 -12.78
N GLY A 94 3.64 -12.23 -12.11
CA GLY A 94 3.97 -10.81 -12.16
C GLY A 94 3.08 -9.92 -11.29
N GLU A 95 2.24 -10.50 -10.43
CA GLU A 95 1.35 -9.76 -9.52
C GLU A 95 1.82 -9.85 -8.07
N SER A 96 1.46 -8.85 -7.25
CA SER A 96 1.82 -8.84 -5.83
C SER A 96 0.85 -9.66 -5.00
N ASP A 97 1.35 -10.71 -4.34
CA ASP A 97 0.58 -11.54 -3.41
C ASP A 97 0.49 -10.99 -1.98
N GLU A 98 1.12 -9.84 -1.73
CA GLU A 98 0.96 -9.10 -0.48
C GLU A 98 -0.52 -8.85 -0.16
N GLN A 99 -0.85 -8.89 1.13
CA GLN A 99 -2.22 -8.73 1.60
C GLN A 99 -2.25 -7.72 2.73
N VAL A 100 -3.34 -6.97 2.83
CA VAL A 100 -3.60 -6.09 3.95
C VAL A 100 -4.74 -6.64 4.78
N VAL A 101 -4.54 -6.63 6.10
CA VAL A 101 -5.59 -6.95 7.07
C VAL A 101 -6.01 -5.66 7.75
N LEU A 102 -7.31 -5.39 7.71
CA LEU A 102 -7.96 -4.26 8.35
C LEU A 102 -8.79 -4.74 9.53
N VAL A 103 -8.71 -4.05 10.66
CA VAL A 103 -9.52 -4.34 11.84
C VAL A 103 -10.31 -3.09 12.20
N SER A 104 -11.62 -3.23 12.27
CA SER A 104 -12.53 -2.16 12.72
C SER A 104 -12.61 -2.08 14.25
N GLN A 105 -13.10 -0.95 14.76
CA GLN A 105 -13.37 -0.78 16.20
C GLN A 105 -14.41 -1.77 16.77
N SER A 106 -15.32 -2.28 15.92
CA SER A 106 -16.29 -3.31 16.31
C SER A 106 -15.70 -4.72 16.33
N GLY A 107 -14.42 -4.89 16.01
CA GLY A 107 -13.73 -6.19 15.97
C GLY A 107 -13.94 -6.98 14.67
N THR A 108 -14.61 -6.41 13.66
CA THR A 108 -14.67 -7.04 12.34
C THR A 108 -13.32 -6.93 11.64
N VAL A 109 -12.88 -8.02 11.02
CA VAL A 109 -11.61 -8.13 10.29
C VAL A 109 -11.89 -8.30 8.80
N ASN A 110 -11.17 -7.55 7.96
CA ASN A 110 -11.23 -7.70 6.51
C ASN A 110 -9.83 -7.88 5.92
N ARG A 111 -9.64 -8.93 5.12
CA ARG A 111 -8.36 -9.29 4.51
C ARG A 111 -8.46 -9.16 2.99
N ILE A 112 -7.60 -8.33 2.40
CA ILE A 112 -7.70 -7.91 1.01
C ILE A 112 -6.33 -8.08 0.35
N LYS A 113 -6.28 -8.70 -0.84
CA LYS A 113 -5.03 -8.73 -1.62
C LYS A 113 -4.70 -7.32 -2.12
N VAL A 114 -3.45 -6.90 -2.00
CA VAL A 114 -3.00 -5.56 -2.42
C VAL A 114 -3.30 -5.31 -3.89
N ARG A 115 -3.12 -6.31 -4.75
CA ARG A 115 -3.41 -6.23 -6.19
C ARG A 115 -4.87 -5.89 -6.52
N ASP A 116 -5.82 -6.20 -5.64
CA ASP A 116 -7.24 -5.95 -5.85
C ASP A 116 -7.63 -4.49 -5.49
N ILE A 117 -6.73 -3.75 -4.83
CA ILE A 117 -6.97 -2.36 -4.44
C ILE A 117 -6.71 -1.43 -5.63
N SER A 118 -7.61 -0.50 -5.92
CA SER A 118 -7.50 0.39 -7.09
C SER A 118 -6.25 1.28 -7.06
N ILE A 119 -5.55 1.37 -8.21
CA ILE A 119 -4.47 2.34 -8.43
C ILE A 119 -5.07 3.68 -8.85
N GLN A 120 -4.79 4.74 -8.10
CA GLN A 120 -5.37 6.07 -8.30
C GLN A 120 -4.37 7.21 -8.07
N SER A 121 -4.80 8.44 -8.34
CA SER A 121 -3.98 9.64 -8.16
C SER A 121 -3.82 10.03 -6.67
N ARG A 122 -2.81 10.86 -6.36
CA ARG A 122 -2.58 11.41 -5.01
C ARG A 122 -3.79 12.16 -4.44
N PHE A 123 -4.62 12.77 -5.29
CA PHE A 123 -5.76 13.58 -4.85
C PHE A 123 -7.09 12.81 -4.82
N ALA A 124 -7.16 11.61 -5.36
CA ALA A 124 -8.37 10.79 -5.34
C ALA A 124 -8.72 10.31 -3.92
N ARG A 125 -9.99 9.99 -3.66
CA ARG A 125 -10.42 9.40 -2.38
C ARG A 125 -10.08 7.91 -2.28
N GLY A 126 -9.98 7.18 -3.38
CA GLY A 126 -9.86 5.72 -3.31
C GLY A 126 -11.21 5.01 -3.36
N VAL A 127 -11.15 3.69 -3.16
CA VAL A 127 -12.29 2.78 -3.16
C VAL A 127 -12.60 2.32 -1.74
N ILE A 128 -13.81 1.80 -1.52
CA ILE A 128 -14.19 1.24 -0.23
C ILE A 128 -13.46 -0.09 -0.05
N LEU A 129 -12.59 -0.17 0.97
CA LEU A 129 -11.94 -1.41 1.38
C LEU A 129 -12.78 -2.14 2.42
N MET A 130 -13.41 -1.42 3.33
CA MET A 130 -14.26 -1.99 4.37
C MET A 130 -15.48 -1.09 4.57
N ARG A 131 -16.68 -1.69 4.54
CA ARG A 131 -17.90 -0.99 4.95
C ARG A 131 -17.94 -0.98 6.48
N LEU A 132 -18.11 0.20 7.03
CA LEU A 132 -18.22 0.42 8.47
C LEU A 132 -19.63 0.90 8.78
N ASP A 133 -20.13 0.54 9.96
CA ASP A 133 -21.41 1.04 10.46
C ASP A 133 -21.32 2.55 10.75
N HIS A 134 -22.45 3.18 11.07
CA HIS A 134 -22.48 4.61 11.35
C HIS A 134 -21.54 4.95 12.52
N ALA A 135 -20.62 5.90 12.29
CA ALA A 135 -19.51 6.26 13.18
C ALA A 135 -18.42 5.19 13.42
N GLY A 136 -18.46 4.05 12.72
CA GLY A 136 -17.40 3.04 12.79
C GLY A 136 -16.10 3.52 12.12
N LYS A 137 -14.95 3.11 12.69
CA LYS A 137 -13.61 3.41 12.16
C LYS A 137 -12.75 2.15 12.04
N ILE A 138 -11.78 2.18 11.14
CA ILE A 138 -10.63 1.28 11.15
C ILE A 138 -9.78 1.60 12.38
N GLN A 139 -9.58 0.61 13.24
CA GLN A 139 -8.78 0.71 14.46
C GLN A 139 -7.30 0.39 14.19
N SER A 140 -7.03 -0.57 13.30
CA SER A 140 -5.67 -0.94 12.90
C SER A 140 -5.63 -1.55 11.50
N ALA A 141 -4.47 -1.49 10.88
CA ALA A 141 -4.17 -2.19 9.64
C ALA A 141 -2.78 -2.80 9.72
N SER A 142 -2.57 -3.94 9.06
CA SER A 142 -1.28 -4.60 8.97
C SER A 142 -1.04 -5.13 7.57
N LEU A 143 0.19 -4.99 7.07
CA LEU A 143 0.63 -5.59 5.81
C LEU A 143 1.21 -6.97 6.08
N ILE A 144 0.76 -7.95 5.31
CA ILE A 144 1.29 -9.31 5.28
C ILE A 144 2.07 -9.43 3.97
N SER A 145 3.38 -9.60 4.08
CA SER A 145 4.25 -9.89 2.95
C SER A 145 3.86 -11.22 2.30
N ALA A 146 4.07 -11.33 0.99
CA ALA A 146 4.09 -12.62 0.34
C ALA A 146 5.40 -13.33 0.73
N THR A 147 5.37 -14.11 1.80
CA THR A 147 6.42 -15.10 2.07
C THR A 147 6.00 -16.39 1.40
N GLU A 148 6.93 -17.03 0.70
CA GLU A 148 6.80 -18.38 0.15
C GLU A 148 6.25 -19.31 1.24
N CYS A 149 5.17 -20.03 0.90
CA CYS A 149 4.76 -21.19 1.65
C CYS A 149 5.88 -22.23 1.45
N GLU A 150 6.61 -22.57 2.51
CA GLU A 150 7.57 -23.68 2.47
C GLU A 150 6.89 -24.94 1.89
N PRO A 151 7.63 -25.75 1.09
CA PRO A 151 7.05 -26.81 0.27
C PRO A 151 6.35 -27.87 1.11
N GLU A 152 5.24 -28.42 0.59
CA GLU A 152 4.62 -29.63 1.13
C GLU A 152 5.69 -30.74 1.24
N GLU A 153 5.95 -31.21 2.47
CA GLU A 153 6.66 -32.49 2.66
C GLU A 153 5.82 -33.59 2.00
N VAL A 154 6.21 -34.00 0.80
CA VAL A 154 5.73 -35.23 0.19
C VAL A 154 6.15 -36.39 1.10
N LEU A 155 5.16 -37.02 1.70
CA LEU A 155 5.29 -38.26 2.47
C LEU A 155 5.88 -39.35 1.56
N ASP A 156 7.17 -39.66 1.73
CA ASP A 156 7.73 -40.91 1.22
C ASP A 156 7.19 -42.06 2.08
N ILE A 157 6.13 -42.69 1.56
CA ILE A 157 5.60 -43.96 2.05
C ILE A 157 6.61 -45.04 1.65
N ALA A 158 7.63 -45.28 2.47
CA ALA A 158 8.49 -46.44 2.29
C ALA A 158 7.72 -47.70 2.72
N GLN A 159 7.12 -48.38 1.74
CA GLN A 159 6.84 -49.81 1.81
C GLN A 159 8.18 -50.57 1.81
N VAL A 160 8.51 -51.28 2.90
CA VAL A 160 9.11 -52.64 2.89
C VAL A 160 8.70 -53.34 4.18
#